data_AF-A0A349SHU6-F1
#
_entry.id   AF-A0A349SHU6-F1
#
_cell.length_a   1.000
_cell.length_b   1.000
_cell.length_c   1.000
_cell.angle_alpha   90.00
_cell.angle_beta   90.00
_cell.angle_gamma   90.00
#
_symmetry.space_group_name_H-M   'P 1'
#
loop_
_entity.id
_entity.type
_entity.pdbx_description
1 polymer ?
#
loop_
_entity_poly.entity_id
_entity_poly.type
_entity_poly.pdbx_seq_one_letter_code
_entity_poly.pdbx_strand_id
1 'polypeptide(L)'
;GEKGLYAVGQSSYAIKGMADSDAITLLEQLKDHVLQEKYIYRHKYRVGDVAIWDTFQTLHSGTKIDTATGEPDSRLLWRISVRGKPPIHH
;
A
#
# COMPACT_ATOMS: atom_id res chain seq x y z
N GLY A 1 -8.54 -0.16 -19.09
CA GLY A 1 -7.63 -0.20 -17.92
C GLY A 1 -7.66 -1.60 -17.32
N GLU A 2 -6.65 -1.94 -16.53
CA GLU A 2 -6.54 -3.26 -15.89
C GLU A 2 -7.36 -3.34 -14.59
N LYS A 3 -7.95 -4.50 -14.32
CA LYS A 3 -8.67 -4.77 -13.07
C LYS A 3 -7.67 -5.00 -11.95
N GLY A 4 -7.90 -4.36 -10.80
CA GLY A 4 -7.07 -4.52 -9.60
C GLY A 4 -7.92 -4.58 -8.33
N LEU A 5 -7.36 -5.19 -7.29
CA LEU A 5 -7.93 -5.14 -5.95
C LEU A 5 -7.71 -3.76 -5.35
N TYR A 6 -8.78 -3.12 -4.87
CA TYR A 6 -8.72 -1.79 -4.26
C TYR A 6 -9.08 -1.87 -2.79
N ALA A 7 -8.38 -1.08 -1.97
CA ALA A 7 -8.65 -0.96 -0.53
C ALA A 7 -8.56 -2.26 0.29
N VAL A 8 -7.70 -3.23 -0.09
CA VAL A 8 -7.53 -4.48 0.68
C VAL A 8 -6.72 -4.29 1.97
N GLY A 9 -6.14 -3.11 2.21
CA GLY A 9 -5.26 -2.82 3.35
C GLY A 9 -5.94 -2.40 4.67
N GLN A 10 -5.18 -1.65 5.48
CA GLN A 10 -5.43 -1.29 6.88
C GLN A 10 -6.79 -0.64 7.19
N SER A 11 -7.47 -0.01 6.23
CA SER A 11 -8.67 0.79 6.48
C SER A 11 -9.99 0.07 6.18
N SER A 12 -9.97 -1.10 5.57
CA SER A 12 -11.21 -1.83 5.24
C SER A 12 -11.60 -2.80 6.34
N TYR A 13 -12.85 -2.69 6.80
CA TYR A 13 -13.38 -3.44 7.94
C TYR A 13 -14.76 -4.07 7.69
N ALA A 14 -15.43 -3.75 6.58
CA ALA A 14 -16.74 -4.30 6.24
C ALA A 14 -16.97 -4.28 4.72
N ILE A 15 -17.89 -5.12 4.24
CA ILE A 15 -18.33 -5.18 2.84
C ILE A 15 -19.84 -4.96 2.81
N LYS A 16 -20.29 -3.94 2.06
CA LYS A 16 -21.71 -3.62 1.94
C LYS A 16 -22.50 -4.81 1.43
N GLY A 17 -23.52 -5.23 2.17
CA GLY A 17 -24.39 -6.35 1.80
C GLY A 17 -23.86 -7.73 2.20
N MET A 18 -22.80 -7.80 3.00
CA MET A 18 -22.23 -9.03 3.55
C MET A 18 -22.31 -8.98 5.08
N ALA A 19 -22.48 -10.13 5.73
CA ALA A 19 -22.39 -10.22 7.19
C ALA A 19 -20.96 -9.91 7.67
N ASP A 20 -20.82 -9.27 8.82
CA ASP A 20 -19.52 -8.78 9.30
C ASP A 20 -18.48 -9.89 9.44
N SER A 21 -18.86 -11.07 9.95
CA SER A 21 -17.96 -12.23 10.08
C SER A 21 -17.40 -12.69 8.73
N ASP A 22 -18.25 -12.74 7.72
CA ASP A 22 -17.91 -13.20 6.38
C ASP A 22 -17.05 -12.14 5.67
N ALA A 23 -17.39 -10.87 5.85
CA ALA A 23 -16.64 -9.74 5.33
C ALA A 23 -15.23 -9.69 5.90
N ILE A 24 -15.07 -9.85 7.23
CA ILE A 24 -13.76 -9.89 7.88
C ILE A 24 -12.94 -11.07 7.34
N THR A 25 -13.53 -12.26 7.27
CA THR A 25 -12.86 -13.46 6.75
C THR A 25 -12.35 -13.25 5.33
N LEU A 26 -13.19 -12.69 4.44
CA LEU A 26 -12.79 -12.39 3.07
C LEU A 26 -11.70 -11.31 3.00
N LEU A 27 -11.80 -10.24 3.80
CA LEU A 27 -10.80 -9.18 3.85
C LEU A 27 -9.44 -9.72 4.31
N GLU A 28 -9.40 -10.65 5.27
CA GLU A 28 -8.17 -11.33 5.70
C GLU A 28 -7.57 -12.18 4.58
N GLN A 29 -8.38 -12.99 3.89
CA GLN A 29 -7.91 -13.78 2.75
C GLN A 29 -7.35 -12.91 1.62
N LEU A 30 -8.01 -11.79 1.33
CA LEU A 30 -7.54 -10.83 0.32
C LEU A 30 -6.23 -10.18 0.78
N LYS A 31 -6.08 -9.83 2.07
CA LYS A 31 -4.83 -9.32 2.65
C LYS A 31 -3.70 -10.33 2.47
N ASP A 32 -3.93 -11.59 2.83
CA ASP A 32 -2.93 -12.65 2.67
C ASP A 32 -2.54 -12.86 1.20
N HIS A 33 -3.51 -12.77 0.29
CA HIS A 33 -3.25 -12.87 -1.15
C HIS A 33 -2.33 -11.75 -1.65
N VAL A 34 -2.63 -10.48 -1.34
CA VAL A 34 -1.86 -9.34 -1.84
C VAL A 34 -0.48 -9.22 -1.17
N LEU A 35 -0.26 -9.90 -0.05
CA LEU A 35 1.03 -9.93 0.68
C LEU A 35 1.93 -11.10 0.27
N GLN A 36 1.56 -11.91 -0.74
CA GLN A 36 2.43 -12.96 -1.27
C GLN A 36 3.70 -12.36 -1.89
N GLU A 37 4.88 -12.96 -1.65
CA GLU A 37 6.18 -12.40 -2.05
C GLU A 37 6.28 -12.08 -3.55
N LYS A 38 5.59 -12.84 -4.42
CA LYS A 38 5.53 -12.57 -5.87
C LYS A 38 4.91 -11.22 -6.26
N TYR A 39 4.17 -10.58 -5.36
CA TYR A 39 3.57 -9.25 -5.56
C TYR A 39 4.37 -8.15 -4.85
N ILE A 40 5.42 -8.49 -4.11
CA ILE A 40 6.18 -7.54 -3.32
C ILE A 40 7.41 -7.06 -4.09
N TYR A 41 7.47 -5.75 -4.31
CA TYR A 41 8.69 -5.06 -4.71
C TYR A 41 9.30 -4.36 -3.49
N ARG A 42 10.60 -4.56 -3.23
CA ARG A 42 11.33 -3.95 -2.12
C ARG A 42 12.37 -2.96 -2.66
N HIS A 43 12.09 -1.67 -2.51
CA HIS A 43 13.01 -0.62 -2.93
C HIS A 43 14.05 -0.32 -1.85
N LYS A 44 15.34 -0.48 -2.17
CA LYS A 44 16.45 -0.06 -1.33
C LYS A 44 16.89 1.35 -1.71
N TYR A 45 16.31 2.34 -1.04
CA TYR A 45 16.59 3.76 -1.26
C TYR A 45 18.08 4.10 -1.13
N ARG A 46 18.54 5.01 -1.99
CA ARG A 46 19.80 5.73 -1.93
C ARG A 46 19.54 7.23 -2.04
N VAL A 47 20.49 8.04 -1.60
CA VAL A 47 20.41 9.50 -1.75
C VAL A 47 20.31 9.83 -3.24
N GLY A 48 19.31 10.63 -3.59
CA GLY A 48 19.00 11.03 -4.97
C GLY A 48 17.92 10.18 -5.65
N ASP A 49 17.50 9.05 -5.07
CA ASP A 49 16.42 8.24 -5.65
C ASP A 49 15.08 8.98 -5.61
N VAL A 50 14.30 8.82 -6.68
CA VAL A 50 12.90 9.23 -6.77
C VAL A 50 12.05 8.00 -7.07
N ALA A 51 11.12 7.70 -6.17
CA ALA A 51 10.15 6.63 -6.34
C ALA A 51 8.77 7.22 -6.67
N ILE A 52 8.14 6.72 -7.74
CA ILE A 52 6.80 7.11 -8.17
C ILE A 52 6.00 5.81 -8.34
N TRP A 53 4.78 5.78 -7.80
CA TRP A 53 3.90 4.62 -7.89
C TRP A 53 2.43 5.04 -7.97
N ASP A 54 1.58 4.18 -8.52
CA ASP A 54 0.14 4.37 -8.59
C ASP A 54 -0.54 3.95 -7.27
N THR A 55 -1.12 4.91 -6.56
CA THR A 55 -1.81 4.67 -5.29
C THR A 55 -3.17 3.99 -5.41
N PHE A 56 -3.72 3.84 -6.62
CA PHE A 56 -4.96 3.08 -6.87
C PHE A 56 -4.71 1.60 -7.07
N GLN A 57 -3.57 1.24 -7.68
CA GLN A 57 -3.28 -0.14 -8.05
C GLN A 57 -2.23 -0.82 -7.16
N THR A 58 -1.56 -0.07 -6.28
CA THR A 58 -0.56 -0.64 -5.37
C THR A 58 -0.84 -0.35 -3.91
N LEU A 59 -0.39 -1.26 -3.05
CA LEU A 59 -0.20 -1.02 -1.63
C LEU A 59 1.26 -0.63 -1.38
N HIS A 60 1.53 0.08 -0.29
CA HIS A 60 2.90 0.37 0.13
C HIS A 60 3.00 0.34 1.67
N SER A 61 4.17 -0.04 2.15
CA SER A 61 4.52 0.02 3.56
C SER A 61 5.95 0.52 3.70
N GLY A 62 6.19 1.40 4.67
CA GLY A 62 7.55 1.64 5.13
C GLY A 62 8.07 0.41 5.87
N THR A 63 9.32 0.02 5.63
CA THR A 63 10.00 -0.94 6.50
C THR A 63 10.24 -0.27 7.85
N LYS A 64 9.88 -0.97 8.94
CA LYS A 64 10.18 -0.50 10.30
C LYS A 64 11.70 -0.40 10.44
N ILE A 65 12.17 0.76 10.89
CA ILE A 65 13.57 1.01 11.24
C ILE A 65 13.63 1.37 12.72
N ASP A 66 14.81 1.22 13.31
CA ASP A 66 15.05 1.65 14.68
C ASP A 66 14.91 3.17 14.82
N THR A 67 14.64 3.62 16.04
CA THR A 67 14.60 5.05 16.35
C THR A 67 16.00 5.64 16.12
N ALA A 68 16.07 6.72 15.35
CA ALA A 68 17.34 7.40 15.08
C ALA A 68 17.98 7.92 16.39
N THR A 69 19.28 7.76 16.49
CA THR A 69 20.12 8.23 17.60
C THR A 69 20.93 9.47 17.24
N GLY A 70 21.01 9.83 15.95
CA GLY A 70 21.64 11.05 15.46
C GLY A 70 21.46 11.24 13.95
N GLU A 71 22.27 12.11 13.34
CA GLU A 71 22.25 12.30 11.89
C GLU A 71 22.62 11.05 11.07
N PRO A 72 23.62 10.22 11.45
CA PRO A 72 24.06 9.10 10.60
C PRO A 72 23.02 8.00 10.37
N ASP A 73 22.06 7.83 11.28
CA ASP A 73 20.99 6.83 11.21
C ASP A 73 19.60 7.46 10.97
N SER A 74 19.54 8.79 10.76
CA SER A 74 18.32 9.50 10.41
C SER A 74 17.90 9.23 8.96
N ARG A 75 16.58 9.10 8.75
CA ARG A 75 15.97 8.94 7.42
C ARG A 75 14.99 10.06 7.12
N LEU A 76 15.34 10.93 6.17
CA LEU A 76 14.47 11.99 5.65
C LEU A 76 13.95 11.62 4.26
N LEU A 77 12.64 11.75 4.04
CA LEU A 77 12.00 11.62 2.74
C LEU A 77 11.10 12.83 2.47
N TRP A 78 11.19 13.37 1.26
CA TRP A 78 10.24 14.35 0.75
C TRP A 78 9.12 13.63 0.02
N ARG A 79 7.87 14.03 0.25
CA ARG A 79 6.70 13.42 -0.39
C ARG A 79 5.79 14.47 -0.99
N ILE A 80 5.43 14.27 -2.25
CA ILE A 80 4.35 14.98 -2.93
C ILE A 80 3.21 13.98 -3.15
N SER A 81 1.98 14.39 -2.88
CA SER A 81 0.79 13.59 -3.13
C SER A 81 -0.07 14.27 -4.19
N VAL A 82 -0.27 13.59 -5.31
CA VAL A 82 -1.10 14.08 -6.42
C VAL A 82 -2.57 13.83 -6.11
N ARG A 83 -3.44 14.76 -6.51
CA ARG A 83 -4.90 14.63 -6.38
C ARG A 83 -5.51 14.25 -7.73
N GLY A 84 -6.63 13.54 -7.68
CA GLY A 84 -7.38 13.14 -8.86
C GLY A 84 -7.78 11.67 -8.78
N LYS A 85 -8.76 11.30 -9.60
CA LYS A 85 -9.12 9.90 -9.84
C LYS A 85 -8.83 9.60 -11.30
N PRO A 86 -8.33 8.40 -11.64
CA PRO A 86 -8.22 8.01 -13.03
C PRO A 86 -9.62 8.01 -13.67
N PRO A 87 -9.74 8.31 -14.98
CA PRO A 87 -11.01 8.19 -15.69
C PRO A 87 -11.50 6.74 -15.59
N ILE A 88 -12.73 6.56 -15.12
CA ILE A 88 -13.39 5.26 -15.03
C ILE A 88 -13.93 4.94 -16.44
N HIS A 89 -13.33 3.95 -17.10
CA HIS A 89 -13.86 3.41 -18.36
C HIS A 89 -14.80 2.25 -18.03
N HIS A 90 -16.07 2.39 -18.42
CA HIS A 90 -17.10 1.36 -18.31
C HIS A 90 -16.99 0.35 -19.46
#